data_AF-A0A2S6GXR0-F1
#
_entry.id   AF-A0A2S6GXR0-F1
#
_cell.length_a   1.000
_cell.length_b   1.000
_cell.length_c   1.000
_cell.angle_alpha   90.00
_cell.angle_beta   90.00
_cell.angle_gamma   90.00
#
_symmetry.space_group_name_H-M   'P 1'
#
loop_
_entity.id
_entity.type
_entity.pdbx_description
1 polymer ?
#
loop_
_entity_poly.entity_id
_entity_poly.type
_entity_poly.pdbx_seq_one_letter_code
_entity_poly.pdbx_strand_id
1 'polypeptide(L)'
;MNIKPIRNDDELKAAFQRLEMVFQAEPDTPEADEMEVLVTLIEAYENKHYAITPPDAIEAIKFRMEQQNLNNRDLEAYIGSSGRVSEVLNRKRPLSLRMIKRLHDGLSIPYESLLADVG
;
A
#
# COMPACT_ATOMS: atom_id res chain seq x y z
N MET A 1 -20.40 -26.68 8.52
CA MET A 1 -19.14 -26.04 8.11
C MET A 1 -18.08 -26.28 9.18
N ASN A 2 -16.84 -26.62 8.81
CA ASN A 2 -15.72 -26.77 9.75
C ASN A 2 -14.80 -25.56 9.62
N ILE A 3 -15.03 -24.53 10.44
CA ILE A 3 -14.30 -23.26 10.38
C ILE A 3 -12.89 -23.46 10.95
N LYS A 4 -11.86 -23.06 10.20
CA LYS A 4 -10.45 -23.12 10.63
C LYS A 4 -9.73 -21.83 10.25
N PRO A 5 -8.77 -21.36 11.07
CA PRO A 5 -7.94 -20.21 10.72
C PRO A 5 -7.02 -20.52 9.55
N ILE A 6 -6.70 -19.51 8.75
CA ILE A 6 -5.66 -19.56 7.71
C ILE A 6 -4.29 -19.33 8.38
N ARG A 7 -3.35 -20.25 8.19
CA ARG A 7 -2.03 -20.23 8.84
C ARG A 7 -0.86 -20.09 7.89
N ASN A 8 -1.07 -20.32 6.60
CA ASN A 8 -0.05 -20.25 5.56
C ASN A 8 -0.68 -19.94 4.20
N ASP A 9 0.17 -19.73 3.20
CA ASP A 9 -0.24 -19.29 1.86
C ASP A 9 -0.99 -20.38 1.07
N ASP A 10 -0.75 -21.66 1.37
CA ASP A 10 -1.49 -22.78 0.75
C ASP A 10 -2.94 -22.80 1.25
N GLU A 11 -3.15 -22.59 2.55
CA GLU A 11 -4.47 -22.44 3.16
C GLU A 11 -5.17 -21.16 2.67
N LEU A 12 -4.43 -20.07 2.46
CA LEU A 12 -4.95 -18.83 1.88
C LEU A 12 -5.46 -19.07 0.45
N LYS A 13 -4.67 -19.75 -0.37
CA LYS A 13 -5.04 -20.09 -1.76
C LYS A 13 -6.28 -20.98 -1.80
N ALA A 14 -6.37 -21.98 -0.91
CA ALA A 14 -7.54 -22.83 -0.80
C ALA A 14 -8.79 -22.03 -0.37
N ALA A 15 -8.63 -21.06 0.55
CA ALA A 15 -9.71 -20.17 0.95
C ALA A 15 -10.22 -19.31 -0.22
N PHE A 16 -9.32 -18.75 -1.04
CA PHE A 16 -9.70 -18.02 -2.26
C PHE A 16 -10.45 -18.90 -3.27
N GLN A 17 -9.96 -20.11 -3.52
CA GLN A 17 -10.65 -21.06 -4.42
C GLN A 17 -12.04 -21.42 -3.92
N ARG A 18 -12.23 -21.55 -2.59
CA ARG A 18 -13.54 -21.79 -2.02
C ARG A 18 -14.43 -20.56 -2.12
N LEU A 19 -13.89 -19.38 -1.83
CA LEU A 19 -14.60 -18.11 -1.93
C LEU A 19 -15.15 -17.91 -3.34
N GLU A 20 -14.36 -18.17 -4.38
CA GLU A 20 -14.82 -18.09 -5.78
C GLU A 20 -16.05 -18.95 -6.07
N MET A 21 -16.18 -20.12 -5.42
CA MET A 21 -17.34 -21.01 -5.59
C MET A 21 -18.62 -20.51 -4.92
N VAL A 22 -18.50 -19.70 -3.87
CA VAL A 22 -19.63 -19.20 -3.07
C VAL A 22 -19.84 -17.69 -3.18
N PHE A 23 -19.02 -17.00 -3.98
CA PHE A 23 -19.03 -15.54 -4.12
C PHE A 23 -20.36 -14.96 -4.64
N GLN A 24 -21.12 -15.75 -5.38
CA GLN A 24 -22.45 -15.39 -5.89
C GLN A 24 -23.59 -16.00 -5.08
N ALA A 25 -23.33 -16.42 -3.84
CA ALA A 25 -24.37 -16.93 -2.97
C ALA A 25 -25.45 -15.85 -2.73
N GLU A 26 -26.71 -16.27 -2.82
CA GLU A 26 -27.83 -15.38 -2.51
C GLU A 26 -27.84 -15.05 -1.01
N PRO A 27 -28.31 -13.86 -0.61
CA PRO A 27 -28.46 -13.50 0.79
C PRO A 27 -29.29 -14.53 1.58
N ASP A 28 -29.03 -14.61 2.89
CA ASP A 28 -29.72 -15.52 3.82
C ASP A 28 -29.56 -17.02 3.48
N THR A 29 -28.51 -17.39 2.74
CA THR A 29 -28.14 -18.79 2.48
C THR A 29 -26.91 -19.21 3.30
N PRO A 30 -26.77 -20.51 3.63
CA PRO A 30 -25.56 -21.02 4.27
C PRO A 30 -24.27 -20.72 3.49
N GLU A 31 -24.36 -20.64 2.16
CA GLU A 31 -23.25 -20.26 1.30
C GLU A 31 -22.87 -18.79 1.43
N ALA A 32 -23.83 -17.89 1.67
CA ALA A 32 -23.55 -16.49 1.98
C ALA A 32 -22.87 -16.34 3.35
N ASP A 33 -23.34 -17.08 4.37
CA ASP A 33 -22.66 -17.14 5.67
C ASP A 33 -21.21 -17.64 5.52
N GLU A 34 -20.99 -18.67 4.69
CA GLU A 34 -19.65 -19.19 4.39
C GLU A 34 -18.78 -18.15 3.67
N MET A 35 -19.33 -17.45 2.68
CA MET A 35 -18.65 -16.38 1.95
C MET A 35 -18.16 -15.29 2.92
N GLU A 36 -19.01 -14.79 3.82
CA GLU A 36 -18.64 -13.75 4.78
C GLU A 36 -17.53 -14.20 5.73
N VAL A 37 -17.59 -15.44 6.22
CA VAL A 37 -16.56 -16.02 7.07
C VAL A 37 -15.23 -16.16 6.31
N LEU A 38 -15.26 -16.60 5.05
CA LEU A 38 -14.06 -16.73 4.22
C LEU A 38 -13.39 -15.37 3.98
N VAL A 39 -14.17 -14.35 3.61
CA VAL A 39 -13.66 -12.98 3.45
C VAL A 39 -12.98 -12.51 4.73
N THR A 40 -13.65 -12.66 5.87
CA THR A 40 -13.10 -12.25 7.18
C THR A 40 -11.77 -12.95 7.49
N LEU A 41 -11.67 -14.25 7.22
CA LEU A 41 -10.45 -15.03 7.49
C LEU A 41 -9.30 -14.65 6.55
N ILE A 42 -9.60 -14.42 5.27
CA ILE A 42 -8.64 -13.96 4.27
C ILE A 42 -8.09 -12.59 4.68
N GLU A 43 -8.95 -11.62 4.96
CA GLU A 43 -8.55 -10.27 5.38
C GLU A 43 -7.70 -10.30 6.66
N ALA A 44 -8.06 -11.12 7.64
CA ALA A 44 -7.29 -11.25 8.88
C ALA A 44 -5.88 -11.82 8.63
N TYR A 45 -5.74 -12.77 7.70
CA TYR A 45 -4.44 -13.32 7.32
C TYR A 45 -3.62 -12.31 6.52
N GLU A 46 -4.21 -11.65 5.53
CA GLU A 46 -3.56 -10.65 4.70
C GLU A 46 -3.09 -9.46 5.52
N ASN A 47 -3.91 -8.92 6.42
CA ASN A 47 -3.49 -7.82 7.30
C ASN A 47 -2.28 -8.17 8.18
N LYS A 48 -2.12 -9.45 8.53
CA LYS A 48 -0.99 -9.92 9.35
C LYS A 48 0.29 -10.18 8.54
N HIS A 49 0.16 -10.67 7.31
CA HIS A 49 1.30 -11.17 6.52
C HIS A 49 1.65 -10.30 5.30
N TYR A 50 0.65 -9.61 4.75
CA TYR A 50 0.72 -8.71 3.60
C TYR A 50 0.07 -7.37 3.94
N ALA A 51 0.36 -6.84 5.14
CA ALA A 51 -0.13 -5.54 5.56
C ALA A 51 0.07 -4.53 4.41
N ILE A 52 -0.99 -3.81 4.04
CA ILE A 52 -0.87 -2.70 3.10
C ILE A 52 -0.03 -1.65 3.80
N THR A 53 1.28 -1.71 3.60
CA THR A 53 2.19 -0.68 4.05
C THR A 53 1.70 0.63 3.44
N PRO A 54 1.68 1.75 4.19
CA PRO A 54 1.48 3.05 3.57
C PRO A 54 2.39 3.14 2.34
N PRO A 55 1.95 3.81 1.26
CA PRO A 55 2.78 3.95 0.08
C PRO A 55 4.16 4.44 0.53
N ASP A 56 5.17 3.66 0.18
CA ASP A 56 6.56 4.06 0.31
C ASP A 56 6.68 5.50 -0.17
N ALA A 57 7.29 6.38 0.65
CA ALA A 57 7.27 7.80 0.37
C ALA A 57 7.85 8.13 -1.00
N ILE A 58 8.78 7.28 -1.47
CA ILE A 58 9.37 7.39 -2.80
C ILE A 58 8.38 7.02 -3.89
N GLU A 59 7.54 5.99 -3.69
CA GLU A 59 6.51 5.62 -4.65
C GLU A 59 5.40 6.68 -4.72
N ALA A 60 5.04 7.30 -3.58
CA ALA A 60 4.13 8.44 -3.56
C ALA A 60 4.68 9.64 -4.36
N ILE A 61 5.98 9.93 -4.23
CA ILE A 61 6.66 10.98 -5.01
C ILE A 61 6.65 10.63 -6.50
N LYS A 62 7.05 9.42 -6.89
CA LYS A 62 7.09 8.99 -8.30
C LYS A 62 5.71 9.00 -8.95
N PHE A 63 4.70 8.51 -8.24
CA PHE A 63 3.33 8.55 -8.70
C PHE A 63 2.88 10.00 -8.95
N ARG A 64 3.23 10.93 -8.05
CA ARG A 64 2.94 12.35 -8.26
C ARG A 64 3.70 12.96 -9.44
N MET A 65 4.95 12.56 -9.63
CA MET A 65 5.74 12.97 -10.80
C MET A 65 5.07 12.50 -12.09
N GLU A 66 4.61 11.26 -12.16
CA GLU A 66 3.90 10.74 -13.33
C GLU A 66 2.61 11.52 -13.60
N GLN A 67 1.78 11.74 -12.57
CA GLN A 67 0.54 12.51 -12.69
C GLN A 67 0.75 13.94 -13.21
N GLN A 68 1.87 14.57 -12.84
CA GLN A 68 2.18 15.96 -13.20
C GLN A 68 3.23 16.06 -14.32
N ASN A 69 3.61 14.93 -14.93
CA ASN A 69 4.65 14.84 -15.96
C ASN A 69 5.98 15.52 -15.58
N LEU A 70 6.41 15.33 -14.33
CA LEU A 70 7.63 15.90 -13.76
C LEU A 70 8.83 14.97 -13.99
N ASN A 71 10.01 15.58 -14.14
CA ASN A 71 11.28 14.88 -14.16
C ASN A 71 12.08 15.12 -12.87
N ASN A 72 13.19 14.41 -12.70
CA ASN A 72 14.00 14.52 -11.47
C ASN A 72 14.52 15.94 -11.19
N ARG A 73 14.76 16.78 -12.20
CA ARG A 73 15.20 18.17 -11.98
C ARG A 73 14.10 19.03 -11.37
N ASP A 74 12.85 18.74 -11.68
CA ASP A 74 11.72 19.49 -11.14
C ASP A 74 11.57 19.27 -9.62
N LEU A 75 12.10 18.16 -9.10
CA LEU A 75 12.15 17.89 -7.67
C LEU A 75 13.21 18.68 -6.91
N GLU A 76 14.13 19.37 -7.61
CA GLU A 76 15.22 20.07 -6.94
C GLU A 76 14.74 21.21 -6.05
N ALA A 77 13.60 21.83 -6.41
CA ALA A 77 12.95 22.86 -5.60
C ALA A 77 12.49 22.34 -4.22
N TYR A 78 12.15 21.06 -4.13
CA TYR A 78 11.60 20.45 -2.92
C TYR A 78 12.68 19.72 -2.11
N ILE A 79 13.55 18.96 -2.80
CA ILE A 79 14.52 18.05 -2.18
C ILE A 79 15.94 18.65 -2.12
N GLY A 80 16.33 19.50 -3.08
CA GLY A 80 17.67 20.10 -3.18
C GLY A 80 18.41 19.64 -4.44
N SER A 81 19.74 19.59 -4.43
CA SER A 81 20.54 19.28 -5.62
C SER A 81 20.15 17.97 -6.32
N SER A 82 20.41 17.85 -7.63
CA SER A 82 20.08 16.65 -8.42
C SER A 82 20.67 15.36 -7.82
N GLY A 83 21.87 15.43 -7.25
CA GLY A 83 22.48 14.31 -6.52
C GLY A 83 21.65 13.87 -5.32
N ARG A 84 21.10 14.82 -4.56
CA ARG A 84 20.23 14.54 -3.41
C ARG A 84 18.87 14.00 -3.84
N VAL A 85 18.30 14.52 -4.92
CA VAL A 85 17.08 13.95 -5.54
C VAL A 85 17.32 12.48 -5.88
N SER A 86 18.42 12.18 -6.56
CA SER A 86 18.77 10.80 -6.93
C SER A 86 18.97 9.91 -5.71
N GLU A 87 19.68 10.37 -4.68
CA GLU A 87 19.85 9.62 -3.42
C GLU A 87 18.50 9.30 -2.77
N VAL A 88 17.57 10.25 -2.71
CA VAL A 88 16.23 10.05 -2.13
C VAL A 88 15.40 9.10 -2.98
N LEU A 89 15.29 9.33 -4.30
CA LEU A 89 14.50 8.46 -5.20
C LEU A 89 15.04 7.02 -5.27
N ASN A 90 16.32 6.82 -4.95
CA ASN A 90 16.94 5.49 -4.85
C ASN A 90 17.04 4.97 -3.42
N ARG A 91 16.34 5.58 -2.44
CA ARG A 91 16.29 5.17 -1.02
C ARG A 91 17.66 5.10 -0.33
N LYS A 92 18.66 5.81 -0.86
CA LYS A 92 19.99 5.93 -0.24
C LYS A 92 20.01 6.99 0.86
N ARG A 93 19.01 7.87 0.87
CA ARG A 93 18.84 8.95 1.85
C ARG A 93 17.35 9.06 2.23
N PRO A 94 17.01 9.11 3.53
CA PRO A 94 15.64 9.34 3.97
C PRO A 94 15.20 10.79 3.69
N LEU A 95 13.89 11.01 3.66
CA LEU A 95 13.33 12.36 3.58
C LEU A 95 13.49 13.07 4.93
N SER A 96 13.97 14.31 4.92
CA SER A 96 13.89 15.19 6.09
C SER A 96 12.49 15.79 6.23
N LEU A 97 12.07 16.15 7.44
CA LEU A 97 10.80 16.88 7.68
C LEU A 97 10.66 18.15 6.82
N ARG A 98 11.77 18.84 6.54
CA ARG A 98 11.77 20.01 5.66
C ARG A 98 11.45 19.66 4.21
N MET A 99 11.97 18.53 3.71
CA MET A 99 11.65 18.04 2.36
C MET A 99 10.19 17.60 2.29
N ILE A 100 9.71 16.86 3.30
CA ILE A 100 8.32 16.40 3.41
C ILE A 100 7.37 17.59 3.33
N LYS A 101 7.61 18.62 4.15
CA LYS A 101 6.80 19.85 4.11
C LYS A 101 6.80 20.50 2.72
N ARG A 102 7.97 20.61 2.07
CA ARG A 102 8.06 21.19 0.72
C ARG A 102 7.36 20.36 -0.36
N LEU A 103 7.47 19.04 -0.29
CA LEU A 103 6.79 18.12 -1.20
C LEU A 103 5.27 18.18 -1.02
N HIS A 104 4.81 18.25 0.23
CA HIS A 104 3.39 18.48 0.54
C HIS A 104 2.92 19.82 0.01
N ASP A 105 3.57 20.92 0.39
CA ASP A 105 3.14 22.28 0.03
C ASP A 105 3.21 22.50 -1.50
N GLY A 106 4.24 21.97 -2.17
CA GLY A 106 4.51 22.23 -3.58
C GLY A 106 3.86 21.24 -4.55
N LEU A 107 3.77 19.97 -4.17
CA LEU A 107 3.21 18.92 -5.01
C LEU A 107 1.89 18.36 -4.46
N SER A 108 1.39 18.86 -3.34
CA SER A 108 0.14 18.38 -2.70
C SER A 108 0.15 16.87 -2.46
N ILE A 109 1.31 16.30 -2.09
CA ILE A 109 1.42 14.89 -1.68
C ILE A 109 0.98 14.78 -0.21
N PRO A 110 0.03 13.90 0.16
CA PRO A 110 -0.43 13.77 1.54
C PRO A 110 0.71 13.48 2.52
N TYR A 111 0.67 14.08 3.73
CA TYR A 111 1.69 13.84 4.76
C TYR A 111 1.78 12.35 5.13
N GLU A 112 0.65 11.67 5.26
CA GLU A 112 0.59 10.23 5.54
C GLU A 112 1.36 9.38 4.53
N SER A 113 1.40 9.81 3.26
CA SER A 113 2.15 9.14 2.20
C SER A 113 3.65 9.45 2.23
N LEU A 114 4.10 10.45 3.00
CA LEU A 114 5.51 10.88 3.06
C LEU A 114 6.18 10.54 4.40
N LEU A 115 5.39 10.30 5.45
CA LEU A 115 5.89 10.11 6.81
C LEU A 115 6.45 8.70 7.09
N ALA A 116 6.26 7.74 6.18
CA ALA A 116 6.73 6.37 6.34
C ALA A 116 8.28 6.26 6.38
N ASP A 117 9.00 7.19 5.74
CA ASP A 117 10.47 7.15 5.56
C ASP A 117 11.19 8.34 6.23
N VAL A 118 10.67 8.82 7.36
CA VAL A 118 11.29 9.89 8.14
C VAL A 118 12.52 9.35 8.88
N GLY A 119 13.67 9.98 8.65
CA GLY A 119 14.94 9.72 9.36
C GLY A 119 15.57 10.99 9.90
#